data_AF-A0AB37QE77-F1
#
_entry.id   AF-A0AB37QE77-F1
#
_cell.length_a   1.000
_cell.length_b   1.000
_cell.length_c   1.000
_cell.angle_alpha   90.00
_cell.angle_beta   90.00
_cell.angle_gamma   90.00
#
_symmetry.space_group_name_H-M   'P 1'
#
loop_
_entity.id
_entity.type
_entity.pdbx_description
1 polymer ?
#
loop_
_entity_poly.entity_id
_entity_poly.type
_entity_poly.pdbx_seq_one_letter_code
_entity_poly.pdbx_strand_id
1 'polypeptide(L)' 'DMLRRVVQHIPEKHFRMIRYFGFLANRVCGKYLPKVYEALKMATPGPTPKLYFAQMAKAFLNVDPFR' A
#
# COMPACT_ATOMS: atom_id res chain seq x y z
N ASP A 1 1.03 10.11 17.82
CA ASP A 1 1.05 9.03 18.83
C ASP A 1 0.91 7.62 18.23
N MET A 2 -0.10 7.38 17.38
CA MET A 2 -0.33 6.10 16.68
C MET A 2 0.89 5.54 15.91
N LEU A 3 1.57 6.37 15.12
CA LEU A 3 2.75 5.93 14.33
C LEU A 3 3.92 5.46 15.19
N ARG A 4 4.13 6.07 16.36
CA ARG A 4 5.21 5.66 17.28
C ARG A 4 4.92 4.29 17.91
N ARG A 5 3.65 3.97 18.18
CA ARG A 5 3.25 2.65 18.69
C ARG A 5 3.52 1.55 17.67
N VAL A 6 3.18 1.78 16.40
CA VAL A 6 3.46 0.83 15.31
C VAL A 6 4.96 0.62 15.12
N VAL A 7 5.75 1.69 15.18
CA VAL A 7 7.22 1.62 15.06
C VAL A 7 7.86 0.96 16.29
N GLN A 8 7.31 1.14 17.50
CA GLN A 8 7.78 0.48 18.73
C GLN A 8 7.73 -1.05 18.67
N HIS A 9 6.84 -1.63 17.87
CA HIS A 9 6.74 -3.08 17.71
C HIS A 9 7.82 -3.66 16.79
N ILE A 10 8.61 -2.81 16.13
CA ILE A 10 9.72 -3.21 15.26
C ILE A 10 10.99 -3.18 16.12
N PRO A 11 11.52 -4.34 16.57
CA PRO A 11 12.69 -4.36 17.43
C PRO A 11 13.91 -3.79 16.72
N GLU A 12 14.60 -2.85 17.37
CA GLU A 12 15.75 -2.13 16.81
C GLU A 12 16.95 -3.06 16.50
N LYS A 13 17.05 -4.20 17.20
CA LYS A 13 18.09 -5.22 17.00
C LYS A 13 17.46 -6.56 16.62
N HIS A 14 18.08 -7.24 15.66
CA HIS A 14 17.71 -8.56 15.11
C HIS A 14 16.47 -8.62 14.20
N PHE A 15 15.73 -7.52 14.00
CA PHE A 15 14.71 -7.51 12.95
C PHE A 15 15.39 -7.45 11.58
N ARG A 16 15.32 -8.55 10.83
CA ARG A 16 15.84 -8.56 9.46
C ARG A 16 14.99 -7.60 8.64
N MET A 17 15.64 -6.62 8.02
CA MET A 17 15.01 -5.75 7.04
C MET A 17 14.46 -6.61 5.89
N ILE A 18 13.13 -6.74 5.82
CA ILE A 18 12.47 -7.44 4.73
C ILE A 18 12.40 -6.48 3.55
N ARG A 19 13.22 -6.73 2.53
CA ARG A 19 13.11 -6.01 1.26
C ARG A 19 11.69 -6.19 0.71
N TYR A 20 11.09 -5.10 0.24
CA TYR A 20 9.73 -5.09 -0.32
C TYR A 20 8.59 -5.37 0.69
N PHE A 21 8.78 -5.11 1.99
CA PHE A 21 7.72 -5.28 2.99
C PHE A 21 6.38 -4.67 2.56
N GLY A 22 6.36 -3.43 2.07
CA GLY A 22 5.12 -2.77 1.62
C GLY A 22 4.39 -3.53 0.51
N PHE A 23 5.13 -4.06 -0.48
CA PHE A 23 4.54 -4.88 -1.55
C PHE A 23 3.97 -6.19 -1.01
N LEU A 24 4.72 -6.87 -0.13
CA LEU A 24 4.29 -8.13 0.48
C LEU A 24 3.07 -7.95 1.38
N ALA A 25 3.05 -6.90 2.19
CA ALA A 25 1.92 -6.52 3.03
C ALA A 25 0.69 -6.21 2.16
N ASN A 26 0.85 -5.40 1.11
CA ASN A 26 -0.24 -5.07 0.20
C ASN A 26 -0.83 -6.30 -0.50
N ARG A 27 -0.03 -7.33 -0.80
CA ARG A 27 -0.53 -8.61 -1.36
C ARG A 27 -1.45 -9.32 -0.38
N VAL A 28 -1.06 -9.41 0.89
CA VAL A 28 -1.86 -10.07 1.94
C VAL A 28 -3.11 -9.23 2.22
N CYS A 29 -2.96 -7.93 2.46
CA CYS A 29 -4.08 -7.02 2.67
C CYS A 29 -5.08 -7.10 1.52
N GLY A 30 -4.64 -7.03 0.26
CA GLY A 30 -5.53 -7.12 -0.90
C GLY A 30 -6.33 -8.43 -0.98
N LYS A 31 -5.76 -9.56 -0.52
CA LYS A 31 -6.47 -10.85 -0.47
C LYS A 31 -7.56 -10.89 0.60
N TYR A 32 -7.34 -10.27 1.76
CA TYR A 32 -8.27 -10.32 2.89
C TYR A 32 -9.23 -9.14 2.96
N LEU A 33 -8.94 -8.04 2.27
CA LEU A 33 -9.77 -6.83 2.25
C LEU A 33 -11.24 -7.09 1.86
N PRO A 34 -11.56 -7.97 0.88
CA PRO A 34 -12.96 -8.28 0.58
C PRO A 34 -13.73 -8.89 1.75
N LYS A 35 -13.07 -9.73 2.57
CA LYS A 35 -13.70 -10.34 3.76
C LYS A 35 -14.01 -9.30 4.83
N VAL A 36 -13.18 -8.26 4.94
CA VAL A 36 -13.41 -7.15 5.86
C VAL A 36 -14.60 -6.32 5.39
N TYR A 37 -14.72 -6.04 4.09
CA TYR A 37 -15.89 -5.33 3.55
C TYR A 37 -17.18 -6.11 3.77
N GLU A 38 -17.16 -7.43 3.54
CA GLU A 38 -18.29 -8.32 3.82
C GLU A 38 -18.69 -8.27 5.31
N ALA A 39 -17.71 -8.42 6.22
CA ALA A 39 -17.96 -8.38 7.66
C ALA A 39 -18.51 -7.03 8.13
N LEU A 40 -18.07 -5.92 7.53
CA LEU A 40 -18.50 -4.57 7.85
C LEU A 40 -19.75 -4.12 7.06
N LYS A 41 -20.31 -4.97 6.20
CA LYS A 41 -21.42 -4.65 5.28
C LYS A 41 -21.16 -3.42 4.41
N MET A 42 -19.91 -3.23 3.99
CA MET A 42 -19.50 -2.14 3.11
C MET A 42 -19.64 -2.56 1.65
N ALA A 43 -19.95 -1.61 0.76
CA ALA A 43 -19.89 -1.85 -0.67
C ALA A 43 -18.44 -2.10 -1.11
N THR A 44 -18.20 -3.17 -1.86
CA THR A 44 -16.88 -3.45 -2.44
C THR A 44 -16.54 -2.36 -3.46
N PRO A 45 -15.40 -1.67 -3.32
CA PRO A 45 -14.98 -0.67 -4.29
C PRO A 45 -14.75 -1.33 -5.66
N GLY A 46 -15.11 -0.61 -6.73
CA GLY A 46 -14.88 -1.07 -8.09
C GLY A 46 -13.38 -1.21 -8.42
N PRO A 47 -13.04 -1.89 -9.54
CA PRO A 47 -11.66 -2.03 -9.97
C PRO A 47 -11.02 -0.66 -10.18
N THR A 48 -9.85 -0.44 -9.56
CA THR A 48 -9.08 0.77 -9.77
C THR A 48 -8.28 0.67 -11.07
N PRO A 49 -8.16 1.78 -11.85
CA PRO A 49 -7.32 1.79 -13.03
C PRO A 49 -5.87 1.50 -12.63
N LYS A 50 -5.17 0.68 -13.42
CA LYS A 50 -3.74 0.41 -13.21
C LYS A 50 -2.96 1.70 -13.43
N LEU A 51 -2.43 2.25 -12.35
CA LEU A 51 -1.55 3.42 -12.38
C LEU A 51 -0.10 2.97 -12.54
N TYR A 52 0.56 3.41 -13.60
CA TYR A 52 1.98 3.21 -13.82
C TYR A 52 2.80 4.38 -13.29
N PHE A 53 4.08 4.15 -12.97
CA PHE A 53 4.99 5.19 -12.48
C PHE A 53 5.01 6.42 -13.41
N ALA A 54 5.07 6.22 -14.72
CA ALA A 54 5.06 7.32 -15.67
C ALA A 54 3.77 8.16 -15.63
N GLN A 55 2.62 7.53 -15.43
CA GLN A 55 1.34 8.24 -15.29
C GLN A 55 1.32 9.05 -13.99
N MET A 56 1.84 8.49 -12.90
CA MET A 56 1.96 9.19 -11.62
C MET A 56 2.95 10.36 -11.71
N ALA A 57 4.11 10.15 -12.32
CA ALA A 57 5.12 11.18 -12.53
C ALA A 57 4.59 12.32 -13.39
N LYS A 58 3.87 12.01 -14.48
CA LYS A 58 3.23 13.00 -15.33
C LYS A 58 2.14 13.79 -14.59
N ALA A 59 1.30 13.13 -13.81
CA ALA A 59 0.27 13.80 -13.00
C ALA A 59 0.86 14.68 -11.89
N PHE A 60 2.00 14.27 -11.31
CA PHE A 60 2.66 15.01 -10.24
C PHE A 60 3.47 16.21 -10.77
N LEU A 61 4.25 16.01 -11.83
CA LEU A 61 5.16 17.02 -12.37
C LEU A 61 4.50 17.92 -13.43
N ASN A 62 3.34 17.53 -13.98
CA ASN A 62 2.73 18.14 -15.18
C ASN A 62 3.68 18.20 -16.39
N VAL A 63 4.73 17.38 -16.40
CA VAL A 63 5.70 17.26 -17.48
C VAL A 63 5.67 15.84 -17.99
N ASP A 64 5.71 15.67 -19.31
CA ASP A 64 5.76 14.37 -19.93
C ASP A 64 7.18 13.80 -19.82
N PRO A 65 7.40 12.68 -19.09
CA PRO A 65 8.72 12.11 -18.89
C PRO A 65 9.33 11.47 -20.15
N PHE A 66 8.58 11.37 -21.25
CA PHE A 66 9.04 10.78 -22.52
C PHE A 66 9.09 11.78 -23.68
N ARG A 67 8.92 13.08 -23.39
CA ARG A 67 9.09 14.13 -24.39
C ARG A 67 10.53 14.62 -24.46
#